data_AF-A0A9P8S961-F1
#
_entry.id   AF-A0A9P8S961-F1
#
_cell.length_a   1.000
_cell.length_b   1.000
_cell.length_c   1.000
_cell.angle_alpha   90.00
_cell.angle_beta   90.00
_cell.angle_gamma   90.00
#
_symmetry.space_group_name_H-M   'P 1'
#
loop_
_entity.id
_entity.type
_entity.pdbx_description
1 polymer ?
#
loop_
_entity_poly.entity_id
_entity_poly.type
_entity_poly.pdbx_seq_one_letter_code
_entity_poly.pdbx_strand_id
1 'polypeptide(L)'
;MGGKGNQFKELSGVKATNFAFQHEAPWDNAYKEITLFDHSHDGGTLEIAHPRGIRLRVDQLFMTGKLITEYKNPTHVPAASQGSMQNLPNGNVLVGYGYSGVFRVHARRQNLVRDALWPTELIRHR
;
A
#
# COMPACT_ATOMS: atom_id res chain seq x y z
N MET A 1 4.01 6.83 -13.66
CA MET A 1 3.47 7.70 -12.60
C MET A 1 4.46 7.68 -11.45
N GLY A 2 4.89 8.85 -10.97
CA GLY A 2 6.00 8.99 -10.02
C GLY A 2 7.38 9.19 -10.70
N GLY A 3 8.39 9.54 -9.89
CA GLY A 3 9.77 9.78 -10.35
C GLY A 3 9.98 11.07 -11.17
N LYS A 4 11.24 11.34 -11.56
CA LYS A 4 11.62 12.55 -12.32
C LYS A 4 10.93 12.65 -13.70
N GLY A 5 10.64 11.51 -14.32
CA GLY A 5 9.95 11.43 -15.61
C GLY A 5 8.43 11.30 -15.50
N ASN A 6 7.82 11.75 -14.40
CA ASN A 6 6.39 11.60 -14.21
C ASN A 6 5.58 12.40 -15.25
N GLN A 7 4.75 11.69 -16.01
CA GLN A 7 3.82 12.29 -16.99
C GLN A 7 2.39 12.42 -16.46
N PHE A 8 2.10 11.93 -15.25
CA PHE A 8 0.74 11.92 -14.70
C PHE A 8 0.49 13.15 -13.84
N LYS A 9 -0.59 13.89 -14.12
CA LYS A 9 -1.08 14.95 -13.25
C LYS A 9 -1.65 14.35 -11.95
N GLU A 10 -1.15 14.84 -10.84
CA GLU A 10 -1.59 14.44 -9.51
C GLU A 10 -2.87 15.18 -9.10
N LEU A 11 -3.85 14.46 -8.55
CA LEU A 11 -5.19 14.99 -8.18
C LEU A 11 -5.53 14.78 -6.69
N SER A 12 -4.54 14.61 -5.81
CA SER A 12 -4.71 14.26 -4.38
C SER A 12 -3.65 14.87 -3.46
N GLY A 13 -3.09 16.02 -3.84
CA GLY A 13 -2.16 16.80 -3.02
C GLY A 13 -0.85 16.07 -2.77
N VAL A 14 -0.24 15.51 -3.84
CA VAL A 14 0.98 14.67 -3.91
C VAL A 14 0.82 13.18 -3.58
N LYS A 15 -0.28 12.78 -2.95
CA LYS A 15 -0.42 11.42 -2.41
C LYS A 15 -0.52 10.31 -3.46
N ALA A 16 -0.90 10.64 -4.69
CA ALA A 16 -0.94 9.64 -5.77
C ALA A 16 0.43 9.40 -6.41
N THR A 17 1.45 10.21 -6.10
CA THR A 17 2.78 10.16 -6.75
C THR A 17 3.96 10.17 -5.78
N ASN A 18 3.73 10.26 -4.48
CA ASN A 18 4.78 10.31 -3.45
C ASN A 18 5.14 8.96 -2.84
N PHE A 19 4.75 7.85 -3.48
CA PHE A 19 5.19 6.52 -3.08
C PHE A 19 6.62 6.26 -3.54
N ALA A 20 7.34 5.40 -2.82
CA ALA A 20 8.70 5.02 -3.13
C ALA A 20 8.94 3.56 -2.75
N PHE A 21 9.85 2.90 -3.49
CA PHE A 21 10.20 1.49 -3.27
C PHE A 21 8.94 0.61 -3.23
N GLN A 22 8.06 0.84 -4.21
CA GLN A 22 6.79 0.14 -4.26
C GLN A 22 6.96 -1.34 -4.63
N HIS A 23 6.06 -2.16 -4.10
CA HIS A 23 5.94 -3.57 -4.39
C HIS A 23 4.53 -3.90 -4.90
N GLU A 24 4.48 -4.87 -5.82
CA GLU A 24 3.30 -5.43 -6.50
C GLU A 24 2.20 -4.42 -6.87
N ALA A 25 2.10 -4.06 -8.15
CA ALA A 25 1.14 -3.07 -8.65
C ALA A 25 0.07 -3.68 -9.59
N PRO A 26 -0.77 -4.65 -9.16
CA PRO A 26 -1.80 -5.21 -10.02
C PRO A 26 -2.88 -4.18 -10.36
N TRP A 27 -3.44 -4.32 -11.56
CA TRP A 27 -4.65 -3.62 -11.97
C TRP A 27 -5.88 -4.17 -11.26
N ASP A 28 -6.84 -3.30 -11.00
CA ASP A 28 -8.14 -3.59 -10.44
C ASP A 28 -9.21 -2.68 -11.10
N ASN A 29 -10.48 -2.98 -10.86
CA ASN A 29 -11.64 -2.23 -11.34
C ASN A 29 -11.58 -1.98 -12.86
N ALA A 30 -11.40 -3.07 -13.62
CA ALA A 30 -11.30 -3.07 -15.09
C ALA A 30 -10.22 -2.08 -15.61
N TYR A 31 -8.99 -2.20 -15.11
CA TYR A 31 -7.82 -1.40 -15.50
C TYR A 31 -7.95 0.10 -15.23
N LYS A 32 -8.85 0.50 -14.33
CA LYS A 32 -9.00 1.90 -13.91
C LYS A 32 -8.23 2.18 -12.63
N GLU A 33 -7.95 1.15 -11.84
CA GLU A 33 -7.30 1.31 -10.54
C GLU A 33 -6.08 0.42 -10.42
N ILE A 34 -5.10 0.87 -9.64
CA ILE A 34 -3.94 0.09 -9.24
C ILE A 34 -3.92 0.05 -7.72
N THR A 35 -3.64 -1.13 -7.16
CA THR A 35 -3.26 -1.26 -5.76
C THR A 35 -1.77 -1.54 -5.68
N LEU A 36 -1.08 -1.02 -4.68
CA LEU A 36 0.33 -1.35 -4.44
C LEU A 36 0.70 -1.20 -2.97
N PHE A 37 1.80 -1.81 -2.58
CA PHE A 37 2.44 -1.55 -1.30
C PHE A 37 3.54 -0.51 -1.46
N ASP A 38 3.48 0.56 -0.67
CA ASP A 38 4.44 1.67 -0.64
C ASP A 38 5.31 1.55 0.60
N HIS A 39 6.61 1.28 0.42
CA HIS A 39 7.57 1.22 1.53
C HIS A 39 7.93 2.61 2.07
N SER A 40 7.69 3.66 1.27
CA SER A 40 8.07 5.06 1.49
C SER A 40 9.58 5.35 1.59
N HIS A 41 10.43 4.33 1.73
CA HIS A 41 11.87 4.48 1.96
C HIS A 41 12.64 3.25 1.44
N ASP A 42 13.97 3.38 1.30
CA ASP A 42 14.89 2.40 0.70
C ASP A 42 15.49 1.40 1.70
N GLY A 43 14.98 1.38 2.94
CA GLY A 43 15.47 0.50 4.01
C GLY A 43 16.54 1.10 4.91
N GLY A 44 16.80 2.42 4.84
CA GLY A 44 17.55 3.17 5.86
C GLY A 44 16.79 3.36 7.17
N THR A 45 16.87 4.53 7.81
CA THR A 45 16.29 4.75 9.15
C THR A 45 14.79 4.50 9.19
N LEU A 46 14.40 3.41 9.87
CA LEU A 46 13.01 2.94 9.97
C LEU A 46 12.06 3.97 10.59
N GLU A 47 12.57 4.91 11.37
CA GLU A 47 11.79 5.98 12.01
C GLU A 47 11.12 6.93 11.00
N ILE A 48 11.68 7.05 9.79
CA ILE A 48 11.18 7.96 8.75
C ILE A 48 10.26 7.20 7.76
N ALA A 49 10.33 5.88 7.73
CA ALA A 49 9.55 5.07 6.81
C ALA A 49 8.11 4.98 7.30
N HIS A 50 7.12 5.38 6.50
CA HIS A 50 5.69 5.21 6.75
C HIS A 50 5.05 4.24 5.75
N PRO A 51 5.28 2.93 5.86
CA PRO A 51 4.74 1.97 4.91
C PRO A 51 3.21 1.95 4.91
N ARG A 52 2.65 1.78 3.72
CA ARG A 52 1.20 1.78 3.52
C ARG A 52 0.80 0.97 2.29
N GLY A 53 -0.37 0.34 2.35
CA GLY A 53 -1.07 -0.06 1.13
C GLY A 53 -1.72 1.17 0.51
N ILE A 54 -1.70 1.31 -0.82
CA ILE A 54 -2.41 2.40 -1.51
C ILE A 54 -3.26 1.86 -2.64
N ARG A 55 -4.38 2.55 -2.88
CA ARG A 55 -5.23 2.34 -4.04
C ARG A 55 -5.33 3.63 -4.82
N LEU A 56 -4.98 3.58 -6.09
CA LEU A 56 -4.92 4.72 -6.99
C LEU A 56 -5.91 4.53 -8.13
N ARG A 57 -6.60 5.60 -8.52
CA ARG A 57 -7.29 5.71 -9.80
C ARG A 57 -6.30 6.26 -10.81
N VAL A 58 -6.20 5.62 -11.96
CA VAL A 58 -5.32 6.00 -13.06
C VAL A 58 -6.18 6.26 -14.29
N ASP A 59 -6.05 7.46 -14.85
CA ASP A 59 -6.65 7.80 -16.12
C ASP A 59 -5.53 7.95 -17.16
N GLN A 60 -5.47 7.02 -18.12
CA GLN A 60 -4.43 7.01 -19.14
C GLN A 60 -4.74 7.96 -20.31
N LEU A 61 -6.00 8.36 -20.49
CA LEU A 61 -6.39 9.29 -21.55
C LEU A 61 -6.01 10.72 -21.17
N PHE A 62 -6.34 11.10 -19.93
CA PHE A 62 -6.02 12.42 -19.39
C PHE A 62 -4.67 12.46 -18.67
N MET A 63 -3.97 11.32 -18.59
CA MET A 63 -2.72 11.15 -17.85
C MET A 63 -2.85 11.70 -16.43
N THR A 64 -3.82 11.22 -15.66
CA THR A 64 -4.04 11.66 -14.27
C THR A 64 -3.97 10.52 -13.27
N GLY A 65 -3.52 10.84 -12.05
CA GLY A 65 -3.48 9.93 -10.92
C GLY A 65 -4.20 10.53 -9.72
N LYS A 66 -5.06 9.75 -9.07
CA LYS A 66 -5.80 10.16 -7.87
C LYS A 66 -5.71 9.07 -6.81
N LEU A 67 -5.39 9.46 -5.57
CA LEU A 67 -5.48 8.56 -4.43
C LEU A 67 -6.95 8.29 -4.11
N ILE A 68 -7.32 7.02 -4.02
CA ILE A 68 -8.65 6.58 -3.57
C ILE A 68 -8.63 6.30 -2.06
N THR A 69 -7.61 5.57 -1.58
CA THR A 69 -7.44 5.30 -0.15
C THR A 69 -6.01 4.87 0.17
N GLU A 70 -5.63 5.08 1.42
CA GLU A 70 -4.40 4.58 2.04
C GLU A 70 -4.78 3.59 3.15
N TYR A 71 -3.99 2.54 3.31
CA TYR A 71 -4.11 1.54 4.36
C TYR A 71 -2.84 1.58 5.20
N LYS A 72 -2.94 2.26 6.35
CA LYS A 72 -1.82 2.50 7.28
C LYS A 72 -2.00 1.68 8.55
N ASN A 73 -0.89 1.28 9.14
CA ASN A 73 -0.90 0.76 10.50
C ASN A 73 -0.79 1.94 11.50
N PRO A 74 -1.79 2.22 12.37
CA PRO A 74 -1.73 3.25 13.41
C PRO A 74 -0.56 3.08 14.40
N THR A 75 -0.03 1.87 14.59
CA THR A 75 1.15 1.66 15.45
C THR A 75 2.47 1.78 14.67
N HIS A 76 2.42 2.26 13.42
CA HIS A 76 3.60 2.58 12.61
C HIS A 76 4.58 1.41 12.48
N VAL A 77 4.10 0.29 11.94
CA VAL A 77 4.94 -0.88 11.67
C VAL A 77 5.90 -0.57 10.52
N PRO A 78 7.22 -0.69 10.73
CA PRO A 78 8.19 -0.48 9.67
C PRO A 78 8.13 -1.62 8.63
N ALA A 79 8.65 -1.36 7.44
CA ALA A 79 8.89 -2.37 6.42
C ALA A 79 10.15 -1.91 5.68
N ALA A 80 11.32 -2.39 6.11
CA ALA A 80 12.59 -2.02 5.49
C ALA A 80 12.72 -2.59 4.07
N SER A 81 12.11 -3.74 3.85
CA SER A 81 12.11 -4.46 2.58
C SER A 81 10.92 -5.40 2.55
N GLN A 82 10.49 -5.72 1.33
CA GLN A 82 9.32 -6.55 1.06
C GLN A 82 8.02 -6.00 1.67
N GLY A 83 6.92 -6.36 1.06
CA GLY A 83 5.61 -6.02 1.57
C GLY A 83 4.62 -6.44 0.52
N SER A 84 3.34 -6.41 0.88
CA SER A 84 2.31 -6.78 -0.07
C SER A 84 1.00 -6.11 0.27
N MET A 85 0.17 -5.97 -0.75
CA MET A 85 -1.21 -5.56 -0.61
C MET A 85 -2.07 -6.49 -1.47
N GLN A 86 -3.11 -7.05 -0.87
CA GLN A 86 -4.02 -7.96 -1.55
C GLN A 86 -5.47 -7.60 -1.25
N ASN A 87 -6.28 -7.45 -2.29
CA ASN A 87 -7.73 -7.38 -2.15
C ASN A 87 -8.26 -8.80 -1.86
N LEU A 88 -9.11 -8.93 -0.84
CA LEU A 88 -9.70 -10.21 -0.44
C LEU A 88 -11.11 -10.37 -1.03
N PRO A 89 -11.58 -11.62 -1.27
CA PRO A 89 -12.92 -11.88 -1.83
C PRO A 89 -14.07 -11.30 -1.01
N ASN A 90 -13.90 -11.18 0.30
CA ASN A 90 -14.88 -10.58 1.22
C ASN A 90 -14.92 -9.04 1.18
N GLY A 91 -14.14 -8.43 0.28
CA GLY A 91 -14.07 -6.97 0.15
C GLY A 91 -13.21 -6.29 1.21
N ASN A 92 -12.39 -7.03 1.97
CA ASN A 92 -11.33 -6.45 2.79
C ASN A 92 -10.02 -6.35 2.00
N VAL A 93 -9.01 -5.74 2.62
CA VAL A 93 -7.65 -5.63 2.10
C VAL A 93 -6.70 -6.19 3.14
N LEU A 94 -5.86 -7.12 2.74
CA LEU A 94 -4.72 -7.59 3.53
C LEU A 94 -3.49 -6.76 3.15
N VAL A 95 -2.81 -6.21 4.15
CA VAL A 95 -1.52 -5.51 3.98
C VAL A 95 -0.47 -6.26 4.78
N GLY A 96 0.57 -6.75 4.11
CA GLY A 96 1.72 -7.41 4.73
C GLY A 96 2.93 -6.48 4.79
N TYR A 97 3.54 -6.36 5.97
CA TYR A 97 4.74 -5.59 6.25
C TYR A 97 5.92 -6.58 6.30
N GLY A 98 6.57 -6.80 5.15
CA GLY A 98 7.42 -7.96 4.89
C GLY A 98 8.53 -8.17 5.91
N TYR A 99 9.50 -7.25 6.00
CA TYR A 99 10.61 -7.33 6.96
C TYR A 99 10.16 -7.54 8.41
N SER A 100 9.06 -6.92 8.82
CA SER A 100 8.54 -7.04 10.18
C SER A 100 7.73 -8.32 10.43
N GLY A 101 7.35 -9.06 9.40
CA GLY A 101 6.53 -10.27 9.53
C GLY A 101 5.12 -9.99 10.08
N VAL A 102 4.66 -8.74 10.02
CA VAL A 102 3.35 -8.32 10.52
C VAL A 102 2.40 -8.16 9.35
N PHE A 103 1.12 -8.44 9.54
CA PHE A 103 0.09 -8.10 8.58
C PHE A 103 -1.09 -7.42 9.28
N ARG A 104 -1.93 -6.74 8.51
CA ARG A 104 -3.18 -6.14 8.98
C ARG A 104 -4.27 -6.28 7.92
N VAL A 105 -5.49 -6.51 8.37
CA VAL A 105 -6.67 -6.52 7.50
C VAL A 105 -7.43 -5.20 7.68
N HIS A 106 -7.78 -4.57 6.57
CA HIS A 106 -8.53 -3.32 6.53
C HIS A 106 -9.86 -3.55 5.81
N ALA A 107 -10.94 -2.88 6.24
CA ALA A 107 -12.11 -2.79 5.37
C ALA A 107 -11.77 -1.94 4.14
N ARG A 108 -12.24 -2.35 2.96
CA ARG A 108 -12.02 -1.60 1.72
C ARG A 108 -12.88 -0.34 1.64
N ARG A 109 -14.00 -0.28 2.35
CA ARG A 109 -14.83 0.92 2.49
C ARG A 109 -14.13 1.89 3.45
N GLN A 110 -14.02 3.15 3.03
CA GLN A 110 -13.47 4.22 3.86
C GLN A 110 -14.13 4.18 5.26
N ASN A 111 -13.30 4.06 6.30
CA ASN A 111 -13.65 4.16 7.73
C ASN A 111 -14.16 2.93 8.52
N LEU A 112 -13.75 1.68 8.25
CA LEU A 112 -13.79 0.68 9.33
C LEU A 112 -12.52 -0.16 9.43
N VAL A 113 -11.78 0.02 10.52
CA VAL A 113 -10.61 -0.78 10.87
C VAL A 113 -11.09 -1.95 11.73
N ARG A 114 -10.77 -3.19 11.34
CA ARG A 114 -10.91 -4.36 12.23
C ARG A 114 -9.51 -4.89 12.48
N ASP A 115 -9.08 -4.85 13.73
CA ASP A 115 -7.79 -5.39 14.13
C ASP A 115 -7.96 -6.85 14.49
N ALA A 116 -7.30 -7.72 13.74
CA ALA A 116 -7.11 -9.12 14.09
C ALA A 116 -5.61 -9.33 14.27
N LEU A 117 -5.21 -9.59 15.52
CA LEU A 117 -3.90 -10.16 15.84
C LEU A 117 -4.11 -11.68 15.89
N TRP A 118 -3.37 -12.44 15.08
CA TRP A 118 -3.20 -13.87 15.38
C TRP A 118 -2.19 -13.99 16.54
N PRO A 119 -2.42 -14.86 17.53
CA PRO A 119 -1.39 -15.17 18.50
C PRO A 119 -0.18 -15.75 17.77
N THR A 120 1.00 -15.20 18.04
CA THR A 120 2.27 -15.69 17.53
C THR A 120 2.51 -17.12 18.01
N GLU A 121 2.27 -18.10 17.15
CA GLU A 121 3.04 -19.34 17.15
C GLU A 121 4.00 -19.31 15.96
N LEU A 122 5.29 -19.52 16.25
CA LEU A 122 6.36 -19.56 15.28
C LEU A 122 6.02 -20.53 14.14
N ILE A 123 5.88 -20.02 12.92
CA ILE A 123 6.10 -20.83 11.72
C ILE A 123 7.56 -20.63 11.33
N ARG A 124 8.41 -21.61 11.70
CA ARG A 124 9.72 -21.78 11.07
C ARG A 124 9.51 -22.24 9.64
N HIS A 125 10.19 -21.59 8.70
CA HIS A 125 10.29 -22.02 7.30
C HIS A 125 10.80 -23.47 7.22
N ARG A 126 10.24 -24.24 6.28
CA ARG A 126 11.01 -25.26 5.55
C ARG A 126 11.63 -24.61 4.33
#